data_AF-A0A316W1D3-F1
#
_entry.id   AF-A0A316W1D3-F1
#
_cell.length_a   1.000
_cell.length_b   1.000
_cell.length_c   1.000
_cell.angle_alpha   90.00
_cell.angle_beta   90.00
_cell.angle_gamma   90.00
#
_symmetry.space_group_name_H-M   'P 1'
#
loop_
_entity.id
_entity.type
_entity.pdbx_description
1 polymer ?
#
loop_
_entity_poly.entity_id
_entity_poly.type
_entity_poly.pdbx_seq_one_letter_code
_entity_poly.pdbx_strand_id
1 'polypeptide(L)'
;MSTPSLLPQAVVMSRNFVAMGPATRISKRCPWTPEEERLLVEAVTKETPGCIDWHRVASALPPNRNNKDARKRWVCMRDRATSSSGAWTDEEDERLRHAIAKNGPQWMQVAKEVRTRNSEQCSKRWHDVLDPTICRSPWTPEEDERLLNLVRAVGRHWSRIAHEHFGRRTGLSLKNRSVE
;
A
#
# COMPACT_ATOMS: atom_id res chain seq x y z
N MET A 1 45.33 -43.32 -28.63
CA MET A 1 46.63 -42.74 -28.22
C MET A 1 46.64 -41.30 -28.71
N SER A 2 45.86 -40.40 -28.11
CA SER A 2 46.08 -39.71 -26.83
C SER A 2 47.23 -38.71 -26.91
N THR A 3 46.91 -37.46 -27.26
CA THR A 3 47.75 -36.29 -26.99
C THR A 3 46.87 -35.22 -26.33
N PRO A 4 47.18 -34.78 -25.10
CA PRO A 4 46.33 -33.89 -24.33
C PRO A 4 46.63 -32.41 -24.56
N SER A 5 45.58 -31.63 -24.36
CA SER A 5 45.50 -30.17 -24.28
C SER A 5 46.40 -29.59 -23.17
N LEU A 6 47.12 -28.51 -23.48
CA LEU A 6 47.84 -27.67 -22.52
C LEU A 6 47.28 -26.25 -22.60
N LEU A 7 46.59 -25.83 -21.54
CA LEU A 7 46.35 -24.42 -21.21
C LEU A 7 47.12 -24.07 -19.93
N PRO A 8 47.61 -22.82 -19.80
CA PRO A 8 48.55 -22.44 -18.75
C PRO A 8 47.90 -22.23 -17.37
N GLN A 9 48.70 -22.55 -16.35
CA GLN A 9 48.44 -22.40 -14.92
C GLN A 9 48.25 -20.92 -14.52
N ALA A 10 47.13 -20.62 -13.86
CA ALA A 10 46.91 -19.34 -13.19
C ALA A 10 47.33 -19.45 -11.71
N VAL A 11 48.18 -18.51 -11.31
CA VAL A 11 48.78 -18.34 -9.98
C VAL A 11 47.70 -18.20 -8.90
N VAL A 12 47.82 -19.02 -7.85
CA VAL A 12 47.02 -18.95 -6.63
C VAL A 12 47.42 -17.71 -5.83
N MET A 13 46.51 -16.73 -5.72
CA MET A 13 46.56 -15.72 -4.66
C MET A 13 45.37 -15.94 -3.72
N SER A 14 45.63 -16.68 -2.64
CA SER A 14 44.74 -16.74 -1.49
C SER A 14 44.66 -15.37 -0.83
N ARG A 15 43.46 -14.78 -0.74
CA ARG A 15 43.17 -13.68 0.19
C ARG A 15 41.68 -13.65 0.55
N ASN A 16 41.42 -14.19 1.75
CA ASN A 16 40.38 -13.85 2.73
C ASN A 16 38.94 -13.65 2.23
N PHE A 17 38.12 -14.67 2.51
CA PHE A 17 36.67 -14.66 2.45
C PHE A 17 36.14 -13.79 3.61
N VAL A 18 35.71 -12.56 3.34
CA VAL A 18 34.83 -11.81 4.26
C VAL A 18 33.41 -12.30 4.00
N ALA A 19 32.84 -13.01 4.97
CA ALA A 19 31.47 -13.46 4.94
C ALA A 19 30.53 -12.25 4.84
N MET A 20 29.93 -12.03 3.66
CA MET A 20 28.77 -11.15 3.54
C MET A 20 27.57 -11.85 4.20
N GLY A 21 27.08 -11.25 5.29
CA GLY A 21 25.87 -11.68 5.98
C GLY A 21 24.64 -11.69 5.06
N PRO A 22 23.55 -12.36 5.46
CA PRO A 22 22.39 -12.53 4.60
C PRO A 22 21.79 -11.17 4.25
N ALA A 23 21.80 -10.84 2.96
CA ALA A 23 21.04 -9.71 2.42
C ALA A 23 19.58 -9.87 2.85
N THR A 24 19.15 -9.09 3.83
CA THR A 24 17.79 -9.14 4.34
C THR A 24 16.85 -8.72 3.22
N ARG A 25 16.14 -9.71 2.66
CA ARG A 25 14.97 -9.52 1.81
C ARG A 25 14.16 -8.35 2.34
N ILE A 26 13.94 -7.34 1.49
CA ILE A 26 12.98 -6.27 1.75
C ILE A 26 11.61 -6.96 1.91
N SER A 27 11.22 -7.19 3.16
CA SER A 27 10.07 -8.02 3.51
C SER A 27 8.83 -7.15 3.69
N LYS A 28 7.82 -7.45 2.85
CA LYS A 28 6.38 -7.24 3.00
C LYS A 28 5.95 -6.51 4.29
N ARG A 29 5.48 -5.25 4.14
CA ARG A 29 4.77 -4.41 5.13
C ARG A 29 4.97 -4.86 6.60
N CYS A 30 6.16 -4.61 7.15
CA CYS A 30 6.43 -4.86 8.56
C CYS A 30 5.57 -3.92 9.44
N PRO A 31 4.65 -4.43 10.29
CA PRO A 31 3.85 -3.61 11.18
C PRO A 31 4.74 -2.82 12.14
N TRP A 32 4.35 -1.60 12.50
CA TRP A 32 5.07 -0.83 13.52
C TRP A 32 4.80 -1.41 14.91
N THR A 33 5.87 -1.65 15.66
CA THR A 33 5.81 -2.07 17.06
C THR A 33 5.68 -0.86 17.98
N PRO A 34 5.13 -1.02 19.20
CA PRO A 34 5.09 0.06 20.19
C PRO A 34 6.48 0.65 20.51
N GLU A 35 7.52 -0.21 20.49
CA GLU A 35 8.91 0.20 20.68
C GLU A 35 9.41 1.10 19.55
N GLU A 36 9.21 0.69 18.29
CA GLU A 36 9.55 1.53 17.13
C GLU A 36 8.77 2.85 17.12
N GLU A 37 7.51 2.84 17.58
CA GLU A 37 6.72 4.06 17.70
C GLU A 37 7.25 4.99 18.78
N ARG A 38 7.70 4.46 19.91
CA ARG A 38 8.37 5.24 20.95
C ARG A 38 9.64 5.90 20.40
N LEU A 39 10.47 5.14 19.70
CA LEU A 39 11.70 5.66 19.08
C LEU A 39 11.38 6.73 18.02
N LEU A 40 10.32 6.54 17.23
CA LEU A 40 9.87 7.53 16.25
C LEU A 40 9.41 8.82 16.94
N VAL A 41 8.63 8.72 18.02
CA VAL A 41 8.19 9.88 18.79
C VAL A 41 9.39 10.62 19.36
N GLU A 42 10.30 9.90 20.02
CA GLU A 42 11.50 10.48 20.62
C GLU A 42 12.42 11.15 19.59
N ALA A 43 12.60 10.52 18.42
CA ALA A 43 13.41 11.09 17.35
C ALA A 43 12.78 12.38 16.78
N VAL A 44 11.45 12.41 16.62
CA VAL A 44 10.76 13.61 16.11
C VAL A 44 10.69 14.72 17.14
N THR A 45 10.60 14.43 18.45
CA THR A 45 10.60 15.47 19.49
C THR A 45 11.96 16.15 19.68
N LYS A 46 13.05 15.51 19.23
CA LYS A 46 14.39 16.12 19.16
C LYS A 46 14.55 17.07 17.99
N GLU A 47 13.67 17.00 16.99
CA GLU A 47 13.69 17.88 15.82
C GLU A 47 12.93 19.18 16.08
N THR A 48 13.34 20.23 15.37
CA THR A 48 12.66 21.53 15.46
C THR A 48 11.29 21.48 14.76
N PRO A 49 10.21 21.97 15.39
CA PRO A 49 8.90 22.03 14.76
C PRO A 49 8.93 22.78 13.43
N GLY A 50 8.40 22.16 12.38
CA GLY A 50 8.33 22.75 11.04
C GLY A 50 9.54 22.48 10.13
N CYS A 51 10.66 21.99 10.65
CA CYS A 51 11.83 21.57 9.85
C CYS A 51 12.36 20.18 10.27
N ILE A 52 11.47 19.20 10.35
CA ILE A 52 11.82 17.82 10.68
C ILE A 52 12.67 17.19 9.57
N ASP A 53 13.92 16.84 9.88
CA ASP A 53 14.78 16.07 8.99
C ASP A 53 14.49 14.56 9.10
N TRP A 54 13.71 14.05 8.14
CA TRP A 54 13.33 12.64 8.11
C TRP A 54 14.50 11.67 7.87
N HIS A 55 15.63 12.12 7.33
CA HIS A 55 16.84 11.28 7.23
C HIS A 55 17.44 11.03 8.60
N ARG A 56 17.56 12.09 9.41
CA ARG A 56 18.04 11.97 10.79
C ARG A 56 17.07 11.22 11.69
N VAL A 57 15.76 11.45 11.54
CA VAL A 57 14.75 10.67 12.26
C VAL A 57 14.89 9.18 11.93
N ALA A 58 15.11 8.82 10.66
CA ALA A 58 15.27 7.44 10.25
C ALA A 58 16.55 6.77 10.80
N SER A 59 17.64 7.52 11.01
CA SER A 59 18.87 6.94 11.56
C SER A 59 18.75 6.56 13.04
N ALA A 60 17.75 7.08 13.74
CA ALA A 60 17.43 6.69 15.12
C ALA A 60 16.48 5.48 15.20
N LEU A 61 15.98 4.98 14.07
CA LEU A 61 15.08 3.83 13.99
C LEU A 61 15.83 2.54 13.65
N PRO A 62 15.24 1.36 13.90
CA PRO A 62 15.82 0.09 13.46
C PRO A 62 16.10 0.06 11.95
N PRO A 63 17.11 -0.70 11.49
CA PRO A 63 17.65 -0.63 10.12
C PRO A 63 16.65 -1.05 9.02
N ASN A 64 15.51 -1.63 9.38
CA ASN A 64 14.42 -1.97 8.48
C ASN A 64 13.44 -0.80 8.22
N ARG A 65 13.63 0.38 8.83
CA ARG A 65 12.81 1.58 8.62
C ARG A 65 13.58 2.64 7.85
N ASN A 66 12.94 3.26 6.86
CA ASN A 66 13.50 4.38 6.11
C ASN A 66 12.75 5.69 6.40
N ASN A 67 13.26 6.80 5.86
CA ASN A 67 12.69 8.14 6.02
C ASN A 67 11.21 8.25 5.56
N LYS A 68 10.82 7.54 4.50
CA LYS A 68 9.44 7.53 3.98
C LYS A 68 8.52 6.81 4.94
N ASP A 69 8.96 5.68 5.50
CA ASP A 69 8.21 4.91 6.48
C ASP A 69 8.01 5.72 7.78
N ALA A 70 9.08 6.35 8.27
CA ALA A 70 9.04 7.21 9.46
C ALA A 70 8.06 8.37 9.28
N ARG A 71 8.17 9.12 8.17
CA ARG A 71 7.26 10.22 7.84
C ARG A 71 5.82 9.76 7.73
N LYS A 72 5.59 8.67 6.98
CA LYS A 72 4.24 8.12 6.80
C LYS A 72 3.64 7.71 8.14
N ARG A 73 4.42 7.05 8.99
CA ARG A 73 3.96 6.62 10.31
C ARG A 73 3.61 7.78 11.21
N TRP A 74 4.46 8.81 11.28
CA TRP A 74 4.23 9.99 12.10
C TRP A 74 2.93 10.70 11.72
N VAL A 75 2.70 10.90 10.42
CA VAL A 75 1.44 11.50 9.91
C VAL A 75 0.24 10.65 10.30
N CYS A 76 0.28 9.33 10.06
CA CYS A 76 -0.81 8.44 10.44
C CYS A 76 -1.07 8.39 11.96
N MET A 77 -0.04 8.52 12.79
CA MET A 77 -0.18 8.52 14.24
C MET A 77 -0.82 9.81 14.73
N ARG A 78 -0.41 10.97 14.21
CA ARG A 78 -1.02 12.26 14.53
C ARG A 78 -2.49 12.33 14.10
N ASP A 79 -2.78 11.78 12.93
CA ASP A 79 -4.12 11.80 12.35
C ASP A 79 -4.98 10.60 12.84
N ARG A 80 -4.45 9.74 13.73
CA ARG A 80 -5.15 8.55 14.26
C ARG A 80 -6.34 8.93 15.14
N ALA A 81 -6.22 10.00 15.91
CA ALA A 81 -7.29 10.47 16.79
C ALA A 81 -8.51 10.95 16.00
N THR A 82 -8.30 11.39 14.76
CA THR A 82 -9.37 11.86 13.87
C THR A 82 -9.78 10.81 12.85
N SER A 83 -8.91 9.87 12.47
CA SER A 83 -9.18 8.84 11.46
C SER A 83 -9.89 7.61 12.04
N SER A 84 -11.15 7.42 11.69
CA SER A 84 -11.94 6.24 12.07
C SER A 84 -11.56 5.01 11.21
N SER A 85 -11.55 3.83 11.84
CA SER A 85 -11.25 2.54 11.20
C SER A 85 -12.50 1.67 10.94
N GLY A 86 -13.69 2.17 11.31
CA GLY A 86 -14.96 1.44 11.21
C GLY A 86 -15.66 1.56 9.85
N ALA A 87 -16.88 1.03 9.77
CA ALA A 87 -17.77 1.18 8.62
C ALA A 87 -18.02 2.66 8.30
N TRP A 88 -18.24 2.98 7.04
CA TRP A 88 -18.58 4.35 6.61
C TRP A 88 -20.01 4.66 7.01
N THR A 89 -20.22 5.80 7.67
CA THR A 89 -21.57 6.32 7.94
C THR A 89 -22.09 7.14 6.76
N ASP A 90 -23.40 7.32 6.68
CA ASP A 90 -24.01 8.13 5.61
C ASP A 90 -23.53 9.59 5.67
N GLU A 91 -23.27 10.12 6.87
CA GLU A 91 -22.71 11.47 7.05
C GLU A 91 -21.25 11.55 6.58
N GLU A 92 -20.45 10.51 6.77
CA GLU A 92 -19.09 10.44 6.23
C GLU A 92 -19.11 10.41 4.70
N ASP A 93 -20.00 9.60 4.12
CA ASP A 93 -20.18 9.50 2.68
C ASP A 93 -20.69 10.82 2.08
N GLU A 94 -21.56 11.55 2.77
CA GLU A 94 -22.04 12.85 2.33
C GLU A 94 -20.93 13.92 2.36
N ARG A 95 -20.13 13.95 3.43
CA ARG A 95 -18.94 14.81 3.47
C ARG A 95 -17.97 14.46 2.35
N LEU A 96 -17.80 13.18 2.03
CA LEU A 96 -16.92 12.72 0.96
C LEU A 96 -17.43 13.17 -0.41
N ARG A 97 -18.73 13.02 -0.70
CA ARG A 97 -19.37 13.51 -1.92
C ARG A 97 -19.19 15.02 -2.08
N HIS A 98 -19.51 15.78 -1.04
CA HIS A 98 -19.36 17.24 -1.05
C HIS A 98 -17.91 17.65 -1.31
N ALA A 99 -16.96 17.06 -0.58
CA ALA A 99 -15.55 17.41 -0.69
C ALA A 99 -14.97 17.13 -2.09
N ILE A 100 -15.43 16.06 -2.74
CA ILE A 100 -15.02 15.72 -4.11
C ILE A 100 -15.71 16.64 -5.13
N ALA A 101 -16.99 16.96 -4.96
CA ALA A 101 -17.67 17.93 -5.81
C ALA A 101 -16.96 19.29 -5.79
N LYS A 102 -16.44 19.69 -4.63
CA LYS A 102 -15.71 20.95 -4.44
C LYS A 102 -14.26 20.92 -4.93
N ASN A 103 -13.50 19.87 -4.62
CA ASN A 103 -12.04 19.84 -4.83
C ASN A 103 -11.58 18.88 -5.94
N GLY A 104 -12.48 18.10 -6.52
CA GLY A 104 -12.13 16.97 -7.40
C GLY A 104 -11.41 15.84 -6.64
N PRO A 105 -10.69 14.94 -7.35
CA PRO A 105 -10.00 13.80 -6.76
C PRO A 105 -8.67 14.19 -6.05
N GLN A 106 -8.63 15.37 -5.44
CA GLN A 106 -7.50 15.83 -4.63
C GLN A 106 -7.59 15.21 -3.22
N TRP A 107 -7.25 13.92 -3.11
CA TRP A 107 -7.53 13.10 -1.92
C TRP A 107 -6.99 13.65 -0.60
N MET A 108 -5.85 14.36 -0.62
CA MET A 108 -5.33 15.01 0.58
C MET A 108 -6.21 16.15 1.06
N GLN A 109 -6.79 16.93 0.14
CA GLN A 109 -7.70 18.02 0.47
C GLN A 109 -9.08 17.47 0.85
N VAL A 110 -9.55 16.46 0.13
CA VAL A 110 -10.80 15.74 0.43
C VAL A 110 -10.77 15.18 1.86
N ALA A 111 -9.69 14.51 2.26
CA ALA A 111 -9.55 13.96 3.61
C ALA A 111 -9.63 15.03 4.72
N LYS A 112 -9.06 16.23 4.48
CA LYS A 112 -9.17 17.35 5.42
C LYS A 112 -10.61 17.82 5.62
N GLU A 113 -11.44 17.76 4.58
CA GLU A 113 -12.86 18.14 4.66
C GLU A 113 -13.72 17.03 5.27
N VAL A 114 -13.42 15.76 4.97
CA VAL A 114 -14.08 14.61 5.59
C VAL A 114 -13.76 14.54 7.09
N ARG A 115 -12.56 14.99 7.50
CA ARG A 115 -12.01 15.10 8.88
C ARG A 115 -11.85 13.80 9.63
N THR A 116 -12.59 12.78 9.24
CA THR A 116 -12.78 11.51 9.96
C THR A 116 -12.06 10.35 9.28
N ARG A 117 -11.48 10.57 8.10
CA ARG A 117 -10.88 9.55 7.24
C ARG A 117 -9.63 10.12 6.58
N ASN A 118 -8.65 9.27 6.32
CA ASN A 118 -7.46 9.67 5.56
C ASN A 118 -7.69 9.60 4.04
N SER A 119 -6.74 10.16 3.28
CA SER A 119 -6.84 10.27 1.82
C SER A 119 -6.95 8.92 1.11
N GLU A 120 -6.25 7.90 1.59
CA GLU A 120 -6.30 6.53 1.03
C GLU A 120 -7.68 5.90 1.26
N GLN A 121 -8.25 6.07 2.45
CA GLN A 121 -9.61 5.62 2.78
C GLN A 121 -10.65 6.32 1.91
N CYS A 122 -10.56 7.66 1.77
CA CYS A 122 -11.47 8.46 0.94
C CYS A 122 -11.41 8.02 -0.53
N SER A 123 -10.21 7.90 -1.10
CA SER A 123 -10.02 7.47 -2.49
C SER A 123 -10.61 6.08 -2.73
N LYS A 124 -10.32 5.14 -1.83
CA LYS A 124 -10.86 3.78 -1.92
C LYS A 124 -12.38 3.76 -1.84
N ARG A 125 -12.98 4.45 -0.85
CA ARG A 125 -14.43 4.51 -0.68
C ARG A 125 -15.12 5.09 -1.91
N TRP A 126 -14.54 6.14 -2.50
CA TRP A 126 -15.06 6.72 -3.72
C TRP A 126 -15.08 5.72 -4.86
N HIS A 127 -13.91 5.17 -5.22
CA HIS A 127 -13.78 4.29 -6.38
C HIS A 127 -14.49 2.94 -6.23
N ASP A 128 -14.65 2.44 -5.01
CA ASP A 128 -15.28 1.14 -4.78
C ASP A 128 -16.81 1.25 -4.60
N VAL A 129 -17.33 2.40 -4.11
CA VAL A 129 -18.72 2.50 -3.64
C VAL A 129 -19.46 3.75 -4.08
N LEU A 130 -18.88 4.96 -3.93
CA LEU A 130 -19.64 6.20 -4.10
C LEU A 130 -19.62 6.78 -5.50
N ASP A 131 -18.62 6.44 -6.31
CA ASP A 131 -18.49 7.00 -7.65
C ASP A 131 -19.77 6.72 -8.46
N PRO A 132 -20.46 7.77 -8.97
CA PRO A 132 -21.68 7.61 -9.75
C PRO A 132 -21.49 6.77 -11.01
N THR A 133 -20.26 6.68 -11.52
CA THR A 133 -19.94 5.89 -12.72
C THR A 133 -19.94 4.39 -12.47
N ILE A 134 -19.93 3.93 -11.21
CA ILE A 134 -19.93 2.51 -10.86
C ILE A 134 -21.20 1.83 -11.36
N CYS A 135 -21.04 0.69 -12.02
CA CYS A 135 -22.15 -0.15 -12.44
C CYS A 135 -22.76 -0.88 -11.24
N ARG A 136 -24.05 -0.62 -10.99
CA ARG A 136 -24.85 -1.21 -9.90
C ARG A 136 -25.97 -2.13 -10.43
N SER A 137 -25.93 -2.49 -11.72
CA SER A 137 -26.90 -3.43 -12.27
C SER A 137 -26.73 -4.82 -11.64
N PRO A 138 -27.81 -5.61 -11.55
CA PRO A 138 -27.73 -7.01 -11.16
C PRO A 138 -26.70 -7.77 -11.99
N TRP A 139 -26.12 -8.81 -11.40
CA TRP A 139 -25.23 -9.72 -12.12
C TRP A 139 -26.05 -10.62 -13.04
N THR A 140 -25.60 -10.78 -14.28
CA THR A 140 -26.21 -11.76 -15.19
C THR A 140 -25.50 -13.11 -15.08
N PRO A 141 -26.17 -14.23 -15.42
CA PRO A 141 -25.54 -15.55 -15.45
C PRO A 141 -24.28 -15.60 -16.33
N GLU A 142 -24.26 -14.86 -17.44
CA GLU A 142 -23.11 -14.78 -18.35
C GLU A 142 -21.93 -14.02 -17.70
N GLU A 143 -22.21 -12.99 -16.91
CA GLU A 143 -21.19 -12.30 -16.14
C GLU A 143 -20.61 -13.19 -15.04
N ASP A 144 -21.44 -14.00 -14.39
CA ASP A 144 -21.02 -14.96 -13.37
C ASP A 144 -20.13 -16.06 -13.96
N GLU A 145 -20.54 -16.66 -15.08
CA GLU A 145 -19.74 -17.65 -15.78
C GLU A 145 -18.39 -17.08 -16.20
N ARG A 146 -18.40 -15.86 -16.76
CA ARG A 146 -17.18 -15.15 -17.13
C ARG A 146 -16.28 -14.91 -15.92
N LEU A 147 -16.85 -14.45 -14.80
CA LEU A 147 -16.10 -14.19 -13.56
C LEU A 147 -15.45 -15.46 -13.04
N LEU A 148 -16.20 -16.57 -12.98
CA LEU A 148 -15.70 -17.87 -12.54
C LEU A 148 -14.54 -18.37 -13.41
N ASN A 149 -14.67 -18.28 -14.73
CA ASN A 149 -13.63 -18.70 -15.66
C ASN A 149 -12.36 -17.85 -15.53
N LEU A 150 -12.50 -16.53 -15.38
CA LEU A 150 -11.37 -15.63 -15.18
C LEU A 150 -10.66 -15.90 -13.85
N VAL A 151 -11.41 -16.09 -12.75
CA VAL A 151 -10.82 -16.42 -11.44
C VAL A 151 -10.07 -17.75 -11.49
N ARG A 152 -10.56 -18.76 -12.22
CA ARG A 152 -9.85 -20.03 -12.43
C ARG A 152 -8.56 -19.84 -13.23
N ALA A 153 -8.59 -18.99 -14.26
CA ALA A 153 -7.46 -18.79 -15.17
C ALA A 153 -6.34 -17.92 -14.58
N VAL A 154 -6.69 -16.78 -13.96
CA VAL A 154 -5.71 -15.79 -13.47
C VAL A 154 -5.66 -15.65 -11.96
N GLY A 155 -6.59 -16.26 -11.21
CA GLY A 155 -6.68 -16.11 -9.76
C GLY A 155 -7.48 -14.89 -9.31
N ARG A 156 -7.39 -14.55 -8.02
CA ARG A 156 -8.21 -13.51 -7.35
C ARG A 156 -7.66 -12.09 -7.52
N HIS A 157 -7.31 -11.71 -8.75
CA HIS A 157 -6.81 -10.37 -9.08
C HIS A 157 -7.96 -9.41 -9.41
N TRP A 158 -8.82 -9.12 -8.43
CA TRP A 158 -10.10 -8.43 -8.63
C TRP A 158 -10.01 -7.11 -9.38
N SER A 159 -9.08 -6.22 -9.00
CA SER A 159 -8.94 -4.92 -9.67
C SER A 159 -8.55 -5.06 -11.14
N ARG A 160 -7.70 -6.05 -11.46
CA ARG A 160 -7.29 -6.34 -12.84
C ARG A 160 -8.45 -6.91 -13.65
N ILE A 161 -9.12 -7.92 -13.10
CA ILE A 161 -10.26 -8.57 -13.75
C ILE A 161 -11.38 -7.56 -14.01
N ALA A 162 -11.70 -6.71 -13.03
CA ALA A 162 -12.71 -5.67 -13.16
C ALA A 162 -12.40 -4.72 -14.32
N HIS A 163 -11.17 -4.19 -14.34
CA HIS A 163 -10.72 -3.24 -15.37
C HIS A 163 -10.70 -3.86 -16.77
N GLU A 164 -10.18 -5.07 -16.92
CA GLU A 164 -9.97 -5.71 -18.23
C GLU A 164 -11.27 -6.31 -18.80
N HIS A 165 -12.23 -6.75 -17.97
CA HIS A 165 -13.35 -7.57 -18.43
C HIS A 165 -14.75 -7.10 -18.04
N PHE A 166 -14.88 -6.22 -17.05
CA PHE A 166 -16.19 -5.79 -16.51
C PHE A 166 -16.40 -4.27 -16.53
N GLY A 167 -15.50 -3.52 -17.18
CA GLY A 167 -15.65 -2.09 -17.47
C GLY A 167 -15.86 -1.26 -16.20
N ARG A 168 -17.12 -0.93 -15.91
CA ARG A 168 -17.53 -0.06 -14.80
C ARG A 168 -17.88 -0.81 -13.50
N ARG A 169 -17.77 -2.14 -13.47
CA ARG A 169 -17.82 -2.89 -12.19
C ARG A 169 -16.50 -2.74 -11.45
N THR A 170 -16.53 -2.76 -10.11
CA THR A 170 -15.34 -2.56 -9.27
C THR A 170 -14.77 -3.88 -8.80
N GLY A 171 -13.47 -3.90 -8.47
CA GLY A 171 -12.86 -5.09 -7.86
C GLY A 171 -13.58 -5.53 -6.57
N LEU A 172 -14.14 -4.59 -5.81
CA LEU A 172 -14.97 -4.89 -4.64
C LEU A 172 -16.25 -5.65 -5.03
N SER A 173 -16.97 -5.21 -6.06
CA SER A 173 -18.18 -5.88 -6.54
C SER A 173 -17.93 -7.31 -7.00
N LEU A 174 -16.83 -7.55 -7.73
CA LEU A 174 -16.41 -8.89 -8.18
C LEU A 174 -16.09 -9.78 -6.99
N LYS A 175 -15.33 -9.26 -6.03
CA LYS A 175 -15.01 -9.99 -4.80
C LYS A 175 -16.29 -10.39 -4.07
N ASN A 176 -17.22 -9.45 -3.86
CA ASN A 176 -18.47 -9.73 -3.16
C ASN A 176 -19.28 -10.80 -3.89
N ARG A 177 -19.37 -10.73 -5.23
CA ARG A 177 -20.05 -11.74 -6.03
C ARG A 177 -19.43 -13.13 -5.95
N SER A 178 -18.10 -13.21 -5.88
CA SER A 178 -17.37 -14.49 -5.88
C SER A 178 -17.37 -15.27 -4.56
N VAL A 179 -17.89 -14.66 -3.49
CA VAL A 179 -17.88 -15.22 -2.11
C VAL A 179 -19.28 -15.67 -1.67
N GLU A 180 -20.32 -15.23 -2.39
CA GLU A 180 -21.70 -15.73 -2.31
C GLU A 180 -21.88 -16.96 -3.22
#